data_AF-A0A9X1YEG1-F1
#
_entry.id   AF-A0A9X1YEG1-F1
#
_cell.length_a   1.000
_cell.length_b   1.000
_cell.length_c   1.000
_cell.angle_alpha   90.00
_cell.angle_beta   90.00
_cell.angle_gamma   90.00
#
_symmetry.space_group_name_H-M   'P 1'
#
loop_
_entity.id
_entity.type
_entity.pdbx_description
1 polymer ?
#
loop_
_entity_poly.entity_id
_entity_poly.type
_entity_poly.pdbx_seq_one_letter_code
_entity_poly.pdbx_strand_id
1 'polypeptide(L)'
;MSSMQDSREPTFIGKRTDGTMIRRPLSPHLQVYDMLQMSSALSISHRITGVAWSAGLLLMVWWLVAAAAGPGPFATATWFLGSWLGLLILFGMSAAAWFHTLNGIRHLVWDAGHGFAIPDMYRSGRAVLIGTAALTVVTWLVVIIAWG
;
A
#
# COMPACT_ATOMS: atom_id res chain seq x y z
N MET A 1 8.99 -14.02 -29.40
CA MET A 1 8.32 -13.03 -28.53
C MET A 1 7.19 -12.43 -29.35
N SER A 2 5.94 -12.74 -29.02
CA SER A 2 4.78 -12.17 -29.71
C SER A 2 4.82 -10.65 -29.49
N SER A 3 4.93 -9.90 -30.59
CA SER A 3 4.68 -8.46 -30.60
C SER A 3 3.22 -8.25 -30.21
N MET A 4 2.94 -8.10 -28.92
CA MET A 4 1.64 -7.60 -28.46
C MET A 4 1.50 -6.16 -28.95
N GLN A 5 0.97 -6.00 -30.16
CA GLN A 5 0.48 -4.71 -30.65
C GLN A 5 -0.61 -4.26 -29.70
N ASP A 6 -0.43 -3.07 -29.12
CA ASP A 6 -1.43 -2.45 -28.26
C ASP A 6 -2.73 -2.34 -29.06
N SER A 7 -3.85 -2.85 -28.54
CA SER A 7 -5.15 -2.78 -29.23
C SER A 7 -5.62 -1.33 -29.46
N ARG A 8 -5.00 -0.37 -28.77
CA ARG A 8 -5.22 1.07 -28.95
C ARG A 8 -4.35 1.69 -30.04
N GLU A 9 -3.39 0.96 -30.61
CA GLU A 9 -2.51 1.44 -31.69
C GLU A 9 -3.28 2.14 -32.84
N PRO A 10 -4.44 1.64 -33.31
CA PRO A 10 -5.23 2.32 -34.34
C PRO A 10 -5.76 3.70 -33.91
N THR A 11 -5.98 3.93 -32.60
CA THR A 11 -6.47 5.21 -32.07
C THR A 11 -5.38 6.29 -32.01
N PHE A 12 -4.12 5.87 -31.93
CA PHE A 12 -2.97 6.75 -31.92
C PHE A 12 -2.54 7.17 -33.33
N ILE A 13 -3.05 6.54 -34.37
CA ILE A 13 -2.76 6.93 -35.75
C ILE A 13 -3.84 7.90 -36.24
N GLY A 14 -3.46 9.16 -36.41
CA GLY A 14 -4.30 10.21 -37.00
C GLY A 14 -3.88 10.53 -38.42
N LYS A 15 -4.75 11.24 -39.15
CA LYS A 15 -4.45 11.80 -40.48
C LYS A 15 -4.50 13.32 -40.40
N ARG A 16 -3.49 14.01 -40.95
CA ARG A 16 -3.46 15.47 -41.09
C ARG A 16 -4.33 15.91 -42.29
N THR A 17 -4.57 17.22 -42.42
CA THR A 17 -5.36 17.81 -43.53
C THR A 17 -4.72 17.59 -44.90
N ASP A 18 -3.40 17.43 -44.97
CA ASP A 18 -2.62 17.07 -46.17
C ASP A 18 -2.66 15.56 -46.51
N GLY A 19 -3.31 14.77 -45.67
CA GLY A 19 -3.43 13.32 -45.83
C GLY A 19 -2.29 12.49 -45.24
N THR A 20 -1.27 13.10 -44.63
CA THR A 20 -0.16 12.39 -43.99
C THR A 20 -0.61 11.69 -42.70
N MET A 21 -0.12 10.47 -42.49
CA MET A 21 -0.38 9.70 -41.27
C MET A 21 0.58 10.13 -40.17
N ILE A 22 0.06 10.42 -38.99
CA ILE A 22 0.85 10.84 -37.83
C ILE A 22 0.49 10.03 -36.59
N ARG A 23 1.49 9.78 -35.74
CA ARG A 23 1.26 9.24 -34.41
C ARG A 23 0.92 10.38 -33.45
N ARG A 24 -0.30 10.37 -32.92
CA ARG A 24 -0.79 11.33 -31.94
C ARG A 24 -0.02 11.16 -30.63
N PRO A 25 0.46 12.25 -30.01
CA PRO A 25 1.10 12.16 -28.71
C PRO A 25 0.08 11.77 -27.63
N LEU A 26 0.55 11.08 -26.60
CA LEU A 26 -0.26 10.81 -25.40
C LEU A 26 -0.46 12.10 -24.63
N SER A 27 -1.70 12.41 -24.24
CA SER A 27 -1.98 13.58 -23.41
C SER A 27 -1.28 13.45 -22.04
N PRO A 28 -0.78 14.56 -21.46
CA PRO A 28 -0.28 14.56 -20.09
C PRO A 28 -1.34 14.05 -19.12
N HIS A 29 -0.94 13.28 -18.11
CA HIS A 29 -1.84 12.62 -17.17
C HIS A 29 -1.30 12.74 -15.73
N LEU A 30 -0.50 11.79 -15.24
CA LEU A 30 0.01 11.79 -13.86
C LEU A 30 0.87 13.02 -13.52
N GLN A 31 1.55 13.59 -14.50
CA GLN A 31 2.42 14.75 -14.32
C GLN A 31 1.65 16.05 -14.12
N VAL A 32 0.39 16.12 -14.56
CA VAL A 32 -0.42 17.36 -14.53
C VAL A 32 -1.60 17.23 -13.57
N TYR A 33 -2.05 16.01 -13.28
CA TYR A 33 -3.11 15.76 -12.33
C TYR A 33 -2.63 15.87 -10.88
N ASP A 34 -3.44 16.47 -10.01
CA ASP A 34 -3.17 16.53 -8.58
C ASP A 34 -3.39 15.17 -7.90
N MET A 35 -2.33 14.38 -7.85
CA MET A 35 -2.32 13.06 -7.21
C MET A 35 -2.37 13.13 -5.68
N LEU A 36 -2.15 14.31 -5.08
CA LEU A 36 -2.15 14.49 -3.63
C LEU A 36 -3.55 14.66 -3.05
N GLN A 37 -4.59 14.65 -3.89
CA GLN A 37 -5.96 14.49 -3.44
C GLN A 37 -6.09 13.27 -2.54
N MET A 38 -6.75 13.44 -1.38
CA MET A 38 -6.81 12.42 -0.34
C MET A 38 -7.38 11.09 -0.83
N SER A 39 -8.34 11.11 -1.76
CA SER A 39 -8.90 9.89 -2.36
C SER A 39 -7.86 9.10 -3.15
N SER A 40 -7.13 9.76 -4.05
CA SER A 40 -6.07 9.17 -4.88
C SER A 40 -4.89 8.70 -4.03
N ALA A 41 -4.46 9.53 -3.08
CA ALA A 41 -3.39 9.23 -2.15
C ALA A 41 -3.71 7.99 -1.30
N LEU A 42 -4.89 7.92 -0.67
CA LEU A 42 -5.28 6.75 0.13
C LEU A 42 -5.38 5.48 -0.72
N SER A 43 -5.85 5.60 -1.98
CA SER A 43 -5.94 4.47 -2.90
C SER A 43 -4.57 3.90 -3.26
N ILE A 44 -3.59 4.74 -3.63
CA ILE A 44 -2.24 4.26 -3.93
C ILE A 44 -1.53 3.76 -2.67
N SER A 45 -1.71 4.42 -1.53
CA SER A 45 -1.20 3.95 -0.24
C SER A 45 -1.76 2.59 0.14
N HIS A 46 -3.02 2.27 -0.18
CA HIS A 46 -3.59 0.95 0.10
C HIS A 46 -2.89 -0.16 -0.70
N ARG A 47 -2.53 0.13 -1.96
CA ARG A 47 -1.75 -0.81 -2.80
C ARG A 47 -0.33 -0.99 -2.25
N ILE A 48 0.35 0.12 -1.94
CA ILE A 48 1.72 0.10 -1.40
C ILE A 48 1.76 -0.68 -0.08
N THR A 49 0.84 -0.39 0.84
CA THR A 49 0.75 -1.10 2.12
C THR A 49 0.37 -2.57 1.96
N GLY A 50 -0.43 -2.93 0.96
CA GLY A 50 -0.74 -4.34 0.66
C GLY A 50 0.50 -5.12 0.19
N VAL A 51 1.33 -4.50 -0.67
CA VAL A 51 2.61 -5.08 -1.09
C VAL A 51 3.58 -5.18 0.09
N ALA A 52 3.69 -4.12 0.90
CA ALA A 52 4.54 -4.12 2.10
C ALA A 52 4.11 -5.22 3.08
N TRP A 53 2.80 -5.36 3.34
CA TRP A 53 2.26 -6.39 4.22
C TRP A 53 2.51 -7.81 3.69
N SER A 54 2.43 -8.00 2.36
CA SER A 54 2.80 -9.27 1.72
C SER A 54 4.29 -9.61 1.90
N ALA A 55 5.18 -8.61 1.87
CA ALA A 55 6.59 -8.82 2.23
C ALA A 55 6.76 -9.10 3.74
N GLY A 56 5.94 -8.47 4.59
CA GLY A 56 5.89 -8.75 6.02
C GLY A 56 5.53 -10.21 6.34
N LEU A 57 4.71 -10.87 5.51
CA LEU A 57 4.43 -12.30 5.64
C LEU A 57 5.72 -13.13 5.51
N LEU A 58 6.63 -12.76 4.60
CA LEU A 58 7.91 -13.47 4.46
C LEU A 58 8.79 -13.33 5.71
N LEU A 59 8.81 -12.13 6.29
CA LEU A 59 9.50 -11.86 7.56
C LEU A 59 8.91 -12.71 8.71
N MET A 60 7.58 -12.78 8.79
CA MET A 60 6.87 -13.61 9.77
C MET A 60 7.18 -15.10 9.59
N VAL A 61 7.15 -15.60 8.35
CA VAL A 61 7.48 -17.00 8.04
C VAL A 61 8.93 -17.31 8.42
N TRP A 62 9.87 -16.43 8.10
CA TRP A 62 11.26 -16.61 8.51
C TRP A 62 11.41 -16.70 10.03
N TRP A 63 10.75 -15.81 10.78
CA TRP A 63 10.76 -15.85 12.25
C TRP A 63 10.17 -17.16 12.80
N LEU A 64 9.04 -17.62 12.26
CA LEU A 64 8.41 -18.89 12.65
C LEU A 64 9.30 -20.11 12.34
N VAL A 65 9.92 -20.14 11.17
CA VAL A 65 10.87 -21.20 10.79
C VAL A 65 12.08 -21.19 11.71
N ALA A 66 12.62 -20.01 12.03
CA ALA A 66 13.72 -19.87 12.97
C ALA A 66 13.36 -20.38 14.37
N ALA A 67 12.14 -20.08 14.85
CA ALA A 67 11.62 -20.58 16.12
C ALA A 67 11.51 -22.12 16.14
N ALA A 68 11.06 -22.72 15.02
CA ALA A 68 10.93 -24.17 14.89
C ALA A 68 12.28 -24.89 14.72
N ALA A 69 13.28 -24.24 14.11
CA ALA A 69 14.60 -24.83 13.83
C ALA A 69 15.51 -24.94 15.07
N GLY A 70 15.14 -24.31 16.19
CA GLY A 70 15.83 -24.43 17.47
C GLY A 70 16.55 -23.16 17.93
N PRO A 71 17.31 -23.25 19.04
CA PRO A 71 17.77 -22.07 19.77
C PRO A 71 18.72 -21.15 18.98
N GLY A 72 19.62 -21.73 18.19
CA GLY A 72 20.59 -20.96 17.40
C GLY A 72 19.93 -20.07 16.33
N PRO A 73 19.17 -20.63 15.38
CA PRO A 73 18.43 -19.85 14.40
C PRO A 73 17.47 -18.83 15.01
N PHE A 74 16.75 -19.21 16.08
CA PHE A 74 15.83 -18.30 16.76
C PHE A 74 16.55 -17.10 17.41
N ALA A 75 17.73 -17.32 18.00
CA ALA A 75 18.54 -16.25 18.55
C ALA A 75 18.98 -15.25 17.46
N THR A 76 19.35 -15.74 16.26
CA THR A 76 19.68 -14.88 15.11
C THR A 76 18.49 -14.03 14.67
N ALA A 77 17.30 -14.63 14.53
CA ALA A 77 16.10 -13.91 14.13
C ALA A 77 15.71 -12.85 15.18
N THR A 78 15.77 -13.21 16.46
CA THR A 78 15.46 -12.31 17.57
C THR A 78 16.46 -11.17 17.68
N TRP A 79 17.76 -11.44 17.52
CA TRP A 79 18.81 -10.41 17.47
C TRP A 79 18.56 -9.41 16.35
N PHE A 80 18.23 -9.88 15.13
CA PHE A 80 17.95 -9.00 14.01
C PHE A 80 16.70 -8.16 14.24
N LEU A 81 15.59 -8.77 14.66
CA LEU A 81 14.32 -8.07 14.91
C LEU A 81 14.41 -7.10 16.09
N GLY A 82 15.25 -7.37 17.08
CA GLY A 82 15.54 -6.48 18.20
C GLY A 82 16.57 -5.39 17.88
N SER A 83 17.24 -5.44 16.73
CA SER A 83 18.13 -4.36 16.29
C SER A 83 17.35 -3.09 15.94
N TRP A 84 18.03 -1.94 15.88
CA TRP A 84 17.40 -0.68 15.50
C TRP A 84 16.65 -0.78 14.15
N LEU A 85 17.25 -1.48 13.18
CA LEU A 85 16.68 -1.67 11.85
C LEU A 85 15.50 -2.63 11.90
N GLY A 86 15.60 -3.71 12.69
CA GLY A 86 14.50 -4.65 12.90
C GLY A 86 13.27 -3.97 13.51
N LEU A 87 13.48 -3.14 14.54
CA LEU A 87 12.41 -2.36 15.15
C LEU A 87 11.80 -1.34 14.18
N LEU A 88 12.62 -0.67 13.36
CA LEU A 88 12.10 0.23 12.32
C LEU A 88 11.24 -0.52 11.29
N ILE A 89 11.67 -1.70 10.86
CA ILE A 89 10.91 -2.56 9.94
C ILE A 89 9.59 -2.98 10.60
N LEU A 90 9.63 -3.47 11.84
CA LEU A 90 8.43 -3.87 12.58
C LEU A 90 7.47 -2.68 12.78
N PHE A 91 8.00 -1.47 13.00
CA PHE A 91 7.19 -0.26 13.17
C PHE A 91 6.47 0.07 11.88
N GLY A 92 7.21 0.17 10.77
CA GLY A 92 6.64 0.40 9.44
C GLY A 92 5.65 -0.69 9.04
N MET A 93 5.94 -1.95 9.36
CA MET A 93 5.07 -3.09 9.04
C MET A 93 3.77 -3.04 9.86
N SER A 94 3.82 -2.68 11.14
CA SER A 94 2.63 -2.50 11.98
C SER A 94 1.75 -1.34 11.49
N ALA A 95 2.35 -0.21 11.09
CA ALA A 95 1.62 0.91 10.52
C ALA A 95 0.98 0.56 9.17
N ALA A 96 1.71 -0.17 8.31
CA ALA A 96 1.19 -0.67 7.04
C ALA A 96 0.03 -1.64 7.25
N ALA A 97 0.11 -2.53 8.25
CA ALA A 97 -0.96 -3.45 8.62
C ALA A 97 -2.24 -2.69 8.98
N TRP A 98 -2.15 -1.77 9.95
CA TRP A 98 -3.32 -1.02 10.42
C TRP A 98 -3.94 -0.16 9.33
N PHE A 99 -3.10 0.51 8.52
CA PHE A 99 -3.60 1.27 7.38
C PHE A 99 -4.32 0.37 6.38
N HIS A 100 -3.70 -0.74 5.98
CA HIS A 100 -4.26 -1.64 4.98
C HIS A 100 -5.57 -2.26 5.46
N THR A 101 -5.63 -2.68 6.72
CA THR A 101 -6.86 -3.22 7.33
C THR A 101 -7.97 -2.19 7.41
N LEU A 102 -7.71 -0.99 7.95
CA LEU A 102 -8.75 0.04 8.11
C LEU A 102 -9.24 0.56 6.75
N ASN A 103 -8.32 0.81 5.82
CA ASN A 103 -8.72 1.21 4.48
C ASN A 103 -9.40 0.07 3.71
N GLY A 104 -9.01 -1.19 3.96
CA GLY A 104 -9.70 -2.37 3.45
C GLY A 104 -11.14 -2.48 3.95
N ILE A 105 -11.39 -2.24 5.24
CA ILE A 105 -12.76 -2.15 5.79
C ILE A 105 -13.56 -1.05 5.07
N ARG A 106 -12.95 0.12 4.85
CA ARG A 106 -13.57 1.20 4.08
C ARG A 106 -13.91 0.75 2.65
N HIS A 107 -13.05 -0.02 1.99
CA HIS A 107 -13.35 -0.60 0.68
C HIS A 107 -14.52 -1.59 0.73
N LEU A 108 -14.56 -2.48 1.74
CA LEU A 108 -15.70 -3.40 1.91
C LEU A 108 -17.02 -2.66 2.16
N VAL A 109 -16.99 -1.53 2.87
CA VAL A 109 -18.17 -0.65 3.05
C VAL A 109 -18.61 -0.03 1.71
N TRP A 110 -17.67 0.33 0.84
CA TRP A 110 -17.97 0.78 -0.51
C TRP A 110 -18.54 -0.35 -1.37
N ASP A 111 -18.01 -1.57 -1.27
CA ASP A 111 -18.52 -2.74 -1.99
C ASP A 111 -19.95 -3.09 -1.56
N ALA A 112 -20.30 -2.81 -0.31
CA ALA A 112 -21.66 -2.92 0.23
C ALA A 112 -22.61 -1.78 -0.24
N GLY A 113 -22.11 -0.80 -0.99
CA GLY A 113 -22.92 0.26 -1.58
C GLY A 113 -23.03 1.56 -0.75
N HIS A 114 -22.19 1.75 0.27
CA HIS A 114 -22.27 2.89 1.18
C HIS A 114 -21.11 3.89 0.98
N GLY A 115 -21.27 5.15 1.42
CA GLY A 115 -20.14 6.09 1.59
C GLY A 115 -19.57 6.72 0.31
N PHE A 116 -20.38 6.81 -0.76
CA PHE A 116 -19.95 7.41 -2.04
C PHE A 116 -20.09 8.94 -2.12
N ALA A 117 -20.85 9.55 -1.22
CA ALA A 117 -20.94 11.01 -1.18
C ALA A 117 -19.57 11.61 -0.83
N ILE A 118 -19.19 12.69 -1.52
CA ILE A 118 -17.88 13.33 -1.33
C ILE A 118 -17.57 13.64 0.14
N PRO A 119 -18.49 14.25 0.93
CA PRO A 119 -18.21 14.50 2.35
C PRO A 119 -17.91 13.23 3.14
N ASP A 120 -18.62 12.14 2.88
CA ASP A 120 -18.46 10.87 3.58
C ASP A 120 -17.16 10.18 3.19
N MET A 121 -16.80 10.22 1.91
CA MET A 121 -15.49 9.77 1.42
C MET A 121 -14.33 10.49 2.14
N TYR A 122 -14.46 11.80 2.38
CA TYR A 122 -13.46 12.58 3.11
C TYR A 122 -13.48 12.29 4.62
N ARG A 123 -14.64 12.03 5.22
CA ARG A 123 -14.76 11.65 6.63
C ARG A 123 -14.14 10.28 6.88
N SER A 124 -14.50 9.28 6.08
CA SER A 124 -13.98 7.92 6.20
C SER A 124 -12.47 7.87 5.95
N GLY A 125 -11.95 8.65 5.00
CA GLY A 125 -10.51 8.72 4.75
C GLY A 125 -9.73 9.31 5.94
N ARG A 126 -10.25 10.36 6.58
CA ARG A 126 -9.66 10.91 7.82
C ARG A 126 -9.73 9.92 8.97
N ALA A 127 -10.85 9.21 9.11
CA ALA A 127 -11.00 8.17 10.13
C ALA A 127 -9.96 7.05 9.96
N VAL A 128 -9.69 6.61 8.73
CA VAL A 128 -8.62 5.64 8.42
C VAL A 128 -7.25 6.16 8.88
N LEU A 129 -6.89 7.40 8.56
CA LEU A 129 -5.60 7.98 8.93
C LEU A 129 -5.44 8.10 10.45
N ILE A 130 -6.44 8.65 11.13
CA ILE A 130 -6.42 8.81 12.60
C ILE A 130 -6.39 7.44 13.27
N GLY A 131 -7.24 6.51 12.83
CA GLY A 131 -7.27 5.15 13.36
C GLY A 131 -5.94 4.41 13.17
N THR A 132 -5.30 4.57 12.01
CA THR A 132 -3.98 3.99 11.73
C THR A 132 -2.94 4.51 12.73
N ALA A 133 -2.87 5.83 12.91
CA ALA A 133 -1.93 6.44 13.84
C ALA A 133 -2.18 5.98 15.28
N ALA A 134 -3.45 6.01 15.73
CA ALA A 134 -3.83 5.60 17.07
C ALA A 134 -3.49 4.12 17.34
N LEU A 135 -3.89 3.21 16.45
CA LEU A 135 -3.63 1.77 16.61
C LEU A 135 -2.14 1.44 16.56
N THR A 136 -1.37 2.12 15.70
CA THR A 136 0.09 1.98 15.66
C THR A 136 0.70 2.41 16.98
N VAL A 137 0.34 3.59 17.50
CA VAL A 137 0.85 4.08 18.80
C VAL A 137 0.48 3.10 19.92
N VAL A 138 -0.77 2.65 20.00
CA VAL A 138 -1.22 1.67 21.00
C VAL A 138 -0.42 0.37 20.91
N THR A 139 -0.18 -0.13 19.69
CA THR A 139 0.61 -1.36 19.48
C THR A 139 2.01 -1.20 20.08
N TRP A 140 2.66 -0.06 19.83
CA TRP A 140 4.02 0.19 20.32
C TRP A 140 4.09 0.50 21.81
N LEU A 141 3.07 1.14 22.38
CA LEU A 141 2.95 1.29 23.84
C LEU A 141 2.85 -0.08 24.51
N VAL A 142 2.02 -0.99 23.97
CA VAL A 142 1.92 -2.36 24.48
C VAL A 142 3.26 -3.09 24.38
N VAL A 143 3.95 -2.98 23.25
CA VAL A 143 5.29 -3.57 23.06
C VAL A 143 6.27 -3.03 24.10
N ILE A 144 6.33 -1.71 24.31
CA ILE A 144 7.24 -1.10 25.28
C ILE A 144 6.92 -1.53 26.72
N ILE A 145 5.64 -1.59 27.09
CA ILE A 145 5.19 -2.02 28.43
C ILE A 145 5.46 -3.51 28.67
N ALA A 146 5.30 -4.35 27.65
CA ALA A 146 5.50 -5.79 27.78
C ALA A 146 6.98 -6.20 27.78
N TRP A 147 7.86 -5.34 27.24
CA TRP A 147 9.29 -5.64 27.08
C TRP A 147 10.19 -4.85 28.05
N GLY A 148 9.67 -3.79 28.67
CA GLY A 148 10.30 -3.06 29.77
C GLY A 148 9.97 -3.67 31.12
#